data_AF-A0A060RE97-F1
#
_entry.id   AF-A0A060RE97-F1
#
_cell.length_a   1.000
_cell.length_b   1.000
_cell.length_c   1.000
_cell.angle_alpha   90.00
_cell.angle_beta   90.00
_cell.angle_gamma   90.00
#
_symmetry.space_group_name_H-M   'P 1'
#
loop_
_entity.id
_entity.type
_entity.pdbx_description
1 polymer ?
#
loop_
_entity_poly.entity_id
_entity_poly.type
_entity_poly.pdbx_seq_one_letter_code
_entity_poly.pdbx_strand_id
1 'polypeptide(L)'
;MEYSMYKTFSGKLESSVSKVINKFKINKEFAIPYNDEKGVTKYRKFYNEGFKRKKKCPKILYSDLLPSRYIQKEPSLIKRLQTRKCELCGANGEVVMFQVKNIKKLKGEKDWERLMMKKNRKTLVVCEHCNKRVHDN
;
A
#
# COMPACT_ATOMS: atom_id res chain seq x y z
N MET A 1 27.63 5.50 -10.37
CA MET A 1 26.39 5.25 -9.60
C MET A 1 26.62 5.27 -8.09
N GLU A 2 27.80 4.89 -7.59
CA GLU A 2 28.11 4.89 -6.14
C GLU A 2 28.05 6.27 -5.48
N TYR A 3 28.63 7.30 -6.11
CA TYR A 3 28.73 8.63 -5.51
C TYR A 3 27.38 9.36 -5.33
N SER A 4 26.41 9.13 -6.22
CA SER A 4 25.07 9.70 -6.04
C SER A 4 24.40 9.12 -4.80
N MET A 5 24.55 7.82 -4.56
CA MET A 5 24.08 7.17 -3.33
C MET A 5 24.83 7.72 -2.11
N TYR A 6 26.15 7.84 -2.13
CA TYR A 6 26.88 8.40 -0.99
C TYR A 6 26.40 9.81 -0.63
N LYS A 7 26.00 10.60 -1.63
CA LYS A 7 25.48 11.95 -1.42
C LYS A 7 24.09 11.99 -0.79
N THR A 8 23.22 11.06 -1.16
CA THR A 8 21.90 10.92 -0.51
C THR A 8 22.05 10.46 0.94
N PHE A 9 22.94 9.50 1.23
CA PHE A 9 23.24 9.09 2.59
C PHE A 9 23.88 10.22 3.41
N SER A 10 24.79 10.99 2.82
CA SER A 10 25.45 12.10 3.52
C SER A 10 24.45 13.16 3.94
N GLY A 11 23.48 13.49 3.07
CA GLY A 11 22.38 14.40 3.42
C GLY A 11 21.45 13.83 4.50
N LYS A 12 21.08 12.54 4.40
CA LYS A 12 20.20 11.88 5.38
C LYS A 12 20.82 11.75 6.77
N LEU A 13 22.13 11.55 6.84
CA LEU A 13 22.87 11.32 8.08
C LEU A 13 23.57 12.60 8.59
N GLU A 14 23.28 13.76 7.99
CA GLU A 14 23.90 15.05 8.33
C GLU A 14 25.44 14.96 8.43
N SER A 15 26.03 14.29 7.46
CA SER A 15 27.46 13.96 7.47
C SER A 15 28.12 14.27 6.13
N SER A 16 29.44 14.16 6.06
CA SER A 16 30.17 14.29 4.80
C SER A 16 30.25 12.94 4.07
N VAL A 17 30.40 12.98 2.75
CA VAL A 17 30.56 11.78 1.90
C VAL A 17 31.70 10.89 2.41
N SER A 18 32.84 11.47 2.78
CA SER A 18 33.98 10.72 3.30
C SER A 18 33.65 9.98 4.60
N LYS A 19 32.88 10.61 5.51
CA LYS A 19 32.42 9.97 6.75
C LYS A 19 31.48 8.79 6.46
N VAL A 20 30.56 8.96 5.50
CA VAL A 20 29.64 7.88 5.06
C VAL A 20 30.41 6.70 4.45
N ILE A 21 31.36 6.98 3.56
CA ILE A 21 32.20 5.94 2.95
C ILE A 21 32.97 5.20 4.04
N ASN A 22 33.65 5.90 4.94
CA ASN A 22 34.43 5.25 6.00
C ASN A 22 33.56 4.42 6.95
N LYS A 23 32.32 4.85 7.20
CA LYS A 23 31.39 4.16 8.09
C LYS A 23 30.83 2.86 7.52
N PHE A 24 30.55 2.82 6.22
CA PHE A 24 29.84 1.70 5.57
C PHE A 24 30.69 0.91 4.58
N LYS A 25 31.96 1.26 4.39
CA LYS A 25 32.88 0.51 3.54
C LYS A 25 33.46 -0.66 4.33
N ILE A 26 33.02 -1.87 3.99
CA ILE A 26 33.43 -3.14 4.59
C ILE A 26 34.06 -3.98 3.47
N ASN A 27 35.30 -4.46 3.66
CA ASN A 27 36.00 -5.29 2.67
C ASN A 27 36.05 -4.68 1.27
N LYS A 28 36.32 -3.37 1.18
CA LYS A 28 36.36 -2.57 -0.06
C LYS A 28 35.00 -2.37 -0.75
N GLU A 29 33.93 -2.96 -0.24
CA GLU A 29 32.56 -2.81 -0.75
C GLU A 29 31.74 -1.92 0.17
N PHE A 30 30.80 -1.14 -0.37
CA PHE A 30 29.86 -0.39 0.45
C PHE A 30 28.73 -1.31 0.90
N ALA A 31 28.55 -1.50 2.21
CA ALA A 31 27.55 -2.41 2.76
C ALA A 31 26.85 -1.81 3.99
N ILE A 32 25.52 -1.90 4.02
CA ILE A 32 24.70 -1.37 5.11
C ILE A 32 24.30 -2.52 6.04
N PRO A 33 24.65 -2.46 7.34
CA PRO A 33 24.22 -3.45 8.32
C PRO A 33 22.73 -3.30 8.63
N TYR A 34 22.04 -4.41 8.84
CA TYR A 34 20.67 -4.47 9.35
C TYR A 34 20.49 -5.73 10.21
N ASN A 35 19.59 -5.65 11.18
CA ASN A 35 19.27 -6.79 12.04
C ASN A 35 18.06 -7.52 11.46
N ASP A 36 18.17 -8.85 11.35
CA ASP A 36 17.02 -9.70 11.06
C ASP A 36 16.06 -9.79 12.24
N GLU A 37 14.88 -10.36 12.01
CA GLU A 37 13.90 -10.70 13.05
C GLU A 37 14.49 -11.58 14.17
N LYS A 38 15.56 -12.32 13.88
CA LYS A 38 16.30 -13.19 14.81
C LYS A 38 17.48 -12.50 15.52
N GLY A 39 17.67 -11.18 15.33
CA GLY A 39 18.75 -10.41 15.94
C GLY A 39 20.14 -10.60 15.32
N VAL A 40 20.25 -11.33 14.21
CA VAL A 40 21.53 -11.53 13.51
C VAL A 40 21.82 -10.33 12.61
N THR A 41 23.01 -9.75 12.74
CA THR A 41 23.49 -8.66 11.87
C THR A 41 23.81 -9.19 10.48
N LYS A 42 23.04 -8.76 9.49
CA LYS A 42 23.28 -9.01 8.06
C LYS A 42 23.71 -7.73 7.36
N TYR A 43 24.30 -7.89 6.18
CA TYR A 43 24.81 -6.77 5.39
C TYR A 43 24.14 -6.74 4.02
N ARG A 44 23.60 -5.57 3.63
CA ARG A 44 23.18 -5.29 2.25
C ARG A 44 24.31 -4.61 1.52
N LYS A 45 24.96 -5.36 0.62
CA LYS A 45 26.03 -4.87 -0.24
C LYS A 45 25.46 -4.03 -1.38
N PHE A 46 26.13 -2.93 -1.68
CA PHE A 46 25.90 -2.18 -2.91
C PHE A 46 26.40 -3.00 -4.10
N TYR A 47 25.58 -3.09 -5.14
CA TYR A 47 25.89 -3.90 -6.31
C TYR A 47 27.12 -3.35 -7.06
N ASN A 48 28.15 -4.19 -7.21
CA ASN A 48 29.44 -3.85 -7.81
C ASN A 48 29.81 -4.73 -9.03
N GLU A 49 28.97 -5.69 -9.42
CA GLU A 49 29.29 -6.68 -10.48
C GLU A 49 29.16 -6.13 -11.92
N GLY A 50 28.83 -4.84 -12.07
CA GLY A 50 28.64 -4.17 -13.35
C GLY A 50 27.37 -4.61 -14.09
N PHE A 51 26.84 -3.76 -14.98
CA PHE A 51 25.69 -4.09 -15.80
C PHE A 51 26.16 -4.73 -17.11
N LYS A 52 26.46 -6.04 -17.08
CA LYS A 52 26.89 -6.78 -18.27
C LYS A 52 25.73 -6.89 -19.26
N ARG A 53 25.97 -6.53 -20.53
CA ARG A 53 25.00 -6.73 -21.61
C ARG A 53 24.76 -8.23 -21.81
N LYS A 54 23.54 -8.68 -21.52
CA LYS A 54 23.11 -10.04 -21.86
C LYS A 54 22.82 -10.10 -23.36
N LYS A 55 23.66 -10.80 -24.13
CA LYS A 55 23.50 -10.96 -25.60
C LYS A 55 22.29 -11.82 -25.98
N LYS A 56 21.88 -12.73 -25.10
CA LYS A 56 20.70 -13.58 -25.27
C LYS A 56 19.65 -13.12 -24.28
N CYS A 57 18.53 -12.61 -24.79
CA CYS A 57 17.33 -12.47 -23.99
C CYS A 57 16.87 -13.89 -23.61
N PRO A 58 16.72 -14.23 -22.32
CA PRO A 58 15.96 -15.43 -21.97
C PRO A 58 14.59 -15.28 -22.64
N LYS A 59 14.16 -16.32 -23.36
CA LYS A 59 12.89 -16.41 -24.11
C LYS A 59 11.85 -15.46 -23.55
N ILE A 60 11.40 -14.51 -24.38
CA ILE A 60 10.21 -13.66 -24.24
C ILE A 60 9.63 -13.77 -22.83
N LEU A 61 10.12 -12.95 -21.92
CA LEU A 61 9.40 -12.71 -20.68
C LEU A 61 8.05 -12.13 -21.14
N TYR A 62 7.01 -12.95 -21.07
CA TYR A 62 5.60 -12.59 -21.28
C TYR A 62 5.11 -11.43 -20.38
N SER A 63 6.02 -10.76 -19.66
CA SER A 63 5.80 -9.63 -18.78
C SER A 63 5.51 -8.34 -19.55
N ASP A 64 6.03 -8.18 -20.77
CA ASP A 64 5.79 -6.96 -21.58
C ASP A 64 4.60 -7.11 -22.54
N LEU A 65 4.18 -8.35 -22.83
CA LEU A 65 3.05 -8.66 -23.71
C LEU A 65 1.69 -8.64 -23.00
N LEU A 66 1.69 -8.85 -21.68
CA LEU A 66 0.47 -8.76 -20.89
C LEU A 66 0.44 -7.38 -20.24
N PRO A 67 -0.51 -6.48 -20.62
CA PRO A 67 -0.74 -5.31 -19.80
C PRO A 67 -1.03 -5.82 -18.38
N SER A 68 -0.34 -5.25 -17.39
CA SER A 68 -0.66 -5.46 -15.98
C SER A 68 -2.11 -5.06 -15.78
N ARG A 69 -3.03 -6.03 -15.89
CA ARG A 69 -4.45 -5.85 -15.66
C ARG A 69 -4.60 -5.63 -14.17
N TYR A 70 -4.52 -4.37 -13.76
CA TYR A 70 -4.90 -3.95 -12.43
C TYR A 70 -6.42 -4.09 -12.33
N ILE A 71 -6.89 -5.32 -12.10
CA ILE A 71 -8.30 -5.60 -11.87
C ILE A 71 -8.61 -5.00 -10.51
N GLN A 72 -9.20 -3.80 -10.52
CA GLN A 72 -9.84 -3.24 -9.34
C GLN A 72 -10.97 -4.20 -8.95
N LYS A 73 -10.71 -5.07 -7.98
CA LYS A 73 -11.64 -6.11 -7.51
C LYS A 73 -12.91 -5.51 -6.90
N GLU A 74 -12.84 -4.27 -6.41
CA GLU A 74 -13.95 -3.61 -5.74
C GLU A 74 -14.54 -2.49 -6.62
N PRO A 75 -15.88 -2.37 -6.69
CA PRO A 75 -16.50 -1.26 -7.39
C PRO A 75 -16.07 0.06 -6.72
N SER A 76 -15.62 1.01 -7.53
CA SER A 76 -15.34 2.37 -7.07
C SER A 76 -16.58 2.97 -6.42
N LEU A 77 -16.38 3.97 -5.56
CA LEU A 77 -17.45 4.64 -4.83
C LEU A 77 -18.61 5.09 -5.76
N ILE A 78 -18.25 5.58 -6.95
CA ILE A 78 -19.19 6.00 -8.00
C ILE A 78 -20.00 4.81 -8.53
N LYS A 79 -19.33 3.69 -8.85
CA LYS A 79 -20.02 2.48 -9.33
C LYS A 79 -21.03 1.97 -8.32
N ARG A 80 -20.71 2.03 -7.02
CA ARG A 80 -21.64 1.64 -5.94
C ARG A 80 -22.89 2.52 -5.93
N LEU A 81 -22.75 3.84 -6.06
CA LEU A 81 -23.90 4.75 -6.17
C LEU A 81 -24.72 4.51 -7.45
N GLN A 82 -24.07 4.22 -8.58
CA GLN A 82 -24.74 3.90 -9.84
C GLN A 82 -25.61 2.64 -9.76
N THR A 83 -25.26 1.66 -8.91
CA THR A 83 -26.11 0.47 -8.71
C THR A 83 -27.44 0.75 -8.03
N ARG A 84 -27.61 1.94 -7.40
CA ARG A 84 -28.83 2.36 -6.70
C ARG A 84 -29.36 1.34 -5.68
N LYS A 85 -28.48 0.48 -5.15
CA LYS A 85 -28.83 -0.60 -4.23
C LYS A 85 -28.31 -0.31 -2.84
N CYS A 86 -29.19 -0.35 -1.85
CA CYS A 86 -28.83 -0.20 -0.44
C CYS A 86 -28.01 -1.43 0.03
N GLU A 87 -26.87 -1.21 0.66
CA GLU A 87 -26.03 -2.29 1.18
C GLU A 87 -26.53 -2.89 2.50
N LEU A 88 -27.47 -2.22 3.18
CA LEU A 88 -28.09 -2.69 4.42
C LEU A 88 -29.33 -3.55 4.15
N CYS A 89 -30.32 -2.98 3.47
CA CYS A 89 -31.61 -3.65 3.23
C CYS A 89 -31.72 -4.30 1.85
N GLY A 90 -30.80 -4.02 0.92
CA GLY A 90 -30.84 -4.57 -0.44
C GLY A 90 -31.87 -3.93 -1.37
N ALA A 91 -32.66 -2.95 -0.90
CA ALA A 91 -33.65 -2.25 -1.71
C ALA A 91 -33.00 -1.39 -2.80
N ASN A 92 -33.65 -1.32 -3.96
CA ASN A 92 -33.27 -0.44 -5.05
C ASN A 92 -34.02 0.89 -4.94
N GLY A 93 -33.34 2.03 -5.06
CA GLY A 93 -33.96 3.35 -4.96
C GLY A 93 -32.94 4.48 -4.92
N GLU A 94 -33.37 5.65 -4.44
CA GLU A 94 -32.45 6.74 -4.15
C GLU A 94 -31.56 6.38 -2.96
N VAL A 95 -30.26 6.50 -3.18
CA VAL A 95 -29.24 6.08 -2.22
C VAL A 95 -28.26 7.21 -1.94
N VAL A 96 -27.85 7.30 -0.69
CA VAL A 96 -26.90 8.28 -0.17
C VAL A 96 -25.67 7.55 0.36
N MET A 97 -24.52 8.23 0.33
CA MET A 97 -23.28 7.72 0.90
C MET A 97 -23.20 8.07 2.39
N PHE A 98 -23.30 7.06 3.24
CA PHE A 98 -23.03 7.19 4.67
C PHE A 98 -21.53 6.95 4.94
N GLN A 99 -20.91 7.81 5.76
CA GLN A 99 -19.48 7.71 6.09
C GLN A 99 -19.21 7.90 7.58
N VAL A 100 -18.30 7.08 8.12
CA VAL A 100 -17.80 7.20 9.50
C VAL A 100 -16.35 7.69 9.56
N LYS A 101 -15.99 8.38 10.64
CA LYS A 101 -14.61 8.86 10.86
C LYS A 101 -13.62 7.70 11.05
N ASN A 102 -13.93 6.75 11.95
CA ASN A 102 -13.03 5.66 12.34
C ASN A 102 -13.77 4.31 12.51
N ILE A 103 -13.37 3.28 11.74
CA ILE A 103 -13.94 1.93 11.84
C ILE A 103 -13.60 1.27 13.17
N LYS A 104 -12.36 1.48 13.67
CA LYS A 104 -11.88 0.88 14.93
C LYS A 104 -12.64 1.35 16.18
N LYS A 105 -13.42 2.43 16.09
CA LYS A 105 -14.22 2.96 17.20
C LYS A 105 -15.66 2.41 17.22
N LEU A 106 -16.04 1.61 16.22
CA LEU A 106 -17.37 1.00 16.16
C LEU A 106 -17.43 -0.17 17.15
N LYS A 107 -18.54 -0.27 17.91
CA LYS A 107 -18.73 -1.33 18.91
C LYS A 107 -19.26 -2.62 18.28
N GLY A 108 -19.91 -2.54 17.13
CA GLY A 108 -20.50 -3.69 16.44
C GLY A 108 -21.86 -4.08 17.00
N GLU A 109 -22.54 -3.16 17.68
CA GLU A 109 -23.88 -3.40 18.26
C GLU A 109 -24.95 -3.27 17.17
N LYS A 110 -24.83 -2.25 16.31
CA LYS A 110 -25.78 -1.98 15.22
C LYS A 110 -25.41 -2.78 13.96
N ASP A 111 -26.41 -3.16 13.17
CA ASP A 111 -26.22 -3.98 11.95
C ASP A 111 -25.26 -3.33 10.94
N TRP A 112 -25.32 -2.01 10.80
CA TRP A 112 -24.44 -1.27 9.90
C TRP A 112 -22.99 -1.24 10.39
N GLU A 113 -22.75 -1.25 11.71
CA GLU A 113 -21.41 -1.29 12.28
C GLU A 113 -20.75 -2.64 11.98
N ARG A 114 -21.48 -3.73 12.20
CA ARG A 114 -21.03 -5.10 11.90
C ARG A 114 -20.65 -5.25 10.44
N LEU A 115 -21.47 -4.71 9.54
CA LEU A 115 -21.24 -4.78 8.10
C LEU A 115 -20.01 -3.96 7.68
N MET A 116 -19.82 -2.76 8.25
CA MET A 116 -18.64 -1.93 8.00
C MET A 116 -17.35 -2.56 8.53
N MET A 117 -17.38 -3.17 9.72
CA MET A 117 -16.24 -3.90 10.28
C MET A 117 -15.87 -5.12 9.43
N LYS A 118 -16.87 -5.93 9.03
CA LYS A 118 -16.64 -7.11 8.19
C LYS A 118 -16.03 -6.77 6.82
N LYS A 119 -16.48 -5.67 6.21
CA LYS A 119 -15.95 -5.20 4.91
C LYS A 119 -14.66 -4.37 5.04
N ASN A 120 -14.30 -3.94 6.25
CA ASN A 120 -13.22 -2.98 6.52
C ASN A 120 -13.32 -1.68 5.67
N ARG A 121 -14.54 -1.13 5.55
CA ARG A 121 -14.82 0.08 4.76
C ARG A 121 -15.43 1.18 5.62
N LYS A 122 -14.99 2.43 5.40
CA LYS A 122 -15.53 3.63 6.09
C LYS A 122 -16.82 4.18 5.48
N THR A 123 -17.23 3.65 4.33
CA THR A 123 -18.36 4.17 3.55
C THR A 123 -19.37 3.08 3.21
N LEU A 124 -20.65 3.42 3.30
CA LEU A 124 -21.77 2.53 3.06
C LEU A 124 -22.81 3.23 2.18
N VAL A 125 -23.33 2.53 1.17
CA VAL A 125 -24.45 3.04 0.36
C VAL A 125 -25.75 2.66 1.05
N VAL A 126 -26.56 3.65 1.42
CA VAL A 126 -27.80 3.47 2.19
C VAL A 126 -28.97 4.17 1.51
N CYS A 127 -30.18 3.60 1.61
CA CYS A 127 -31.40 4.31 1.22
C CYS A 127 -31.79 5.34 2.30
N GLU A 128 -32.68 6.27 1.96
CA GLU A 128 -33.13 7.33 2.88
C GLU A 128 -33.67 6.76 4.21
N HIS A 129 -34.47 5.70 4.17
CA HIS A 129 -35.02 5.06 5.37
C HIS A 129 -33.92 4.47 6.27
N CYS A 130 -32.92 3.79 5.69
CA CYS A 130 -31.79 3.29 6.45
C CYS A 130 -30.91 4.42 6.97
N ASN A 131 -30.77 5.50 6.21
CA ASN A 131 -30.01 6.67 6.63
C ASN A 131 -30.64 7.32 7.88
N LYS A 132 -31.97 7.50 7.89
CA LYS A 132 -32.72 7.98 9.05
C LYS A 132 -32.49 7.10 10.28
N ARG A 133 -32.64 5.77 10.15
CA ARG A 133 -32.37 4.80 11.24
C ARG A 133 -30.94 4.87 11.82
N VAL A 134 -29.96 5.29 11.02
CA VAL A 134 -28.56 5.41 11.46
C VAL A 134 -28.32 6.75 12.18
N HIS A 135 -29.04 7.80 11.79
CA HIS A 135 -28.91 9.16 12.35
C HIS A 135 -29.87 9.46 13.51
N ASP A 136 -31.02 8.78 13.58
CA ASP A 136 -32.04 8.96 14.62
C ASP A 136 -31.71 8.23 15.94
N ASN A 137 -30.46 7.79 16.12
CA ASN A 137 -29.96 7.10 17.32
C ASN A 137 -28.67 7.75 17.87
#